data_AF-A0A8V0XID9-F1
#
_entry.id   AF-A0A8V0XID9-F1
#
_cell.length_a   1.000
_cell.length_b   1.000
_cell.length_c   1.000
_cell.angle_alpha   90.00
_cell.angle_beta   90.00
_cell.angle_gamma   90.00
#
_symmetry.space_group_name_H-M   'P 1'
#
loop_
_entity.id
_entity.type
_entity.pdbx_description
1 polymer ?
#
loop_
_entity_poly.entity_id
_entity_poly.type
_entity_poly.pdbx_seq_one_letter_code
_entity_poly.pdbx_strand_id
1 'polypeptide(L)'
;MSGGGAPAGPGPALSARGARIAAGVPGLLDGGFALYVADPFDRERNPEGIVNLGTSENRLCFDLIEERLTRPDMDCLEPDLFQYPDTQGVRRHELHVIMDEIYMLSVYDDTTFTSVLSLDSLPDPERTHFMWGFSKDFGMSGIRVGVLYTRNHEVQKAVNQLAVFHSCPGPVQHVLTQFLKDRDWLDNVFFPTNKRRLKEAQNLLVDRLADIGIPVLKSSGGLYVWADFRKFLKSQTFEAELELWQKLLDRKLLISPGKAFYCYEPGWFRLVFSDSVDKIYLCIERLQQMLHTDDAKPVVNNALQTLHAAQKRILRAHLPIHHEMMPPR
;
A
#
# COMPACT_ATOMS: atom_id res chain seq x y z
N MET A 1 -13.77 8.56 -36.72
CA MET A 1 -12.52 8.15 -36.03
C MET A 1 -12.69 8.63 -34.59
N SER A 2 -13.05 7.76 -33.64
CA SER A 2 -12.15 6.85 -32.88
C SER A 2 -11.12 7.67 -32.09
N GLY A 3 -11.05 7.63 -30.74
CA GLY A 3 -11.49 6.58 -29.81
C GLY A 3 -10.45 5.45 -29.74
N GLY A 4 -10.01 4.95 -28.58
CA GLY A 4 -10.38 5.29 -27.19
C GLY A 4 -9.29 4.80 -26.21
N GLY A 5 -9.57 4.76 -24.90
CA GLY A 5 -8.62 4.29 -23.88
C GLY A 5 -8.85 2.84 -23.41
N ALA A 6 -7.84 2.22 -22.81
CA ALA A 6 -7.88 0.97 -22.01
C ALA A 6 -6.46 0.66 -21.43
N PRO A 7 -6.29 -0.25 -20.45
CA PRO A 7 -6.98 -0.31 -19.16
C PRO A 7 -6.01 -0.53 -17.96
N ALA A 8 -6.52 -0.39 -16.71
CA ALA A 8 -5.84 -0.87 -15.49
C ALA A 8 -6.31 -2.31 -15.12
N GLY A 9 -5.61 -3.01 -14.20
CA GLY A 9 -5.77 -4.46 -14.04
C GLY A 9 -5.55 -5.07 -12.64
N PRO A 10 -4.96 -6.28 -12.47
CA PRO A 10 -5.09 -7.13 -11.28
C PRO A 10 -4.61 -6.65 -9.89
N GLY A 11 -5.49 -6.86 -8.91
CA GLY A 11 -5.23 -6.66 -7.49
C GLY A 11 -6.21 -7.48 -6.66
N PRO A 12 -7.24 -6.85 -6.08
CA PRO A 12 -8.47 -7.73 -4.72
C PRO A 12 -8.99 -9.14 -5.08
N ALA A 13 -8.71 -10.16 -4.27
CA ALA A 13 -9.51 -11.38 -4.27
C ALA A 13 -10.87 -11.04 -3.62
N LEU A 14 -11.83 -10.65 -4.46
CA LEU A 14 -13.11 -10.13 -4.01
C LEU A 14 -13.89 -11.15 -3.17
N SER A 15 -14.64 -10.65 -2.18
CA SER A 15 -15.57 -11.47 -1.39
C SER A 15 -16.62 -12.15 -2.26
N ALA A 16 -17.38 -13.12 -1.73
CA ALA A 16 -18.48 -13.80 -2.46
C ALA A 16 -19.61 -12.86 -2.96
N ARG A 17 -19.56 -11.55 -2.64
CA ARG A 17 -20.31 -10.49 -3.34
C ARG A 17 -19.58 -10.04 -4.60
N GLY A 18 -18.34 -9.57 -4.48
CA GLY A 18 -17.57 -9.06 -5.63
C GLY A 18 -17.09 -10.14 -6.61
N ALA A 19 -16.92 -11.40 -6.17
CA ALA A 19 -16.64 -12.52 -7.08
C ALA A 19 -17.78 -12.79 -8.07
N ARG A 20 -19.03 -12.38 -7.76
CA ARG A 20 -20.12 -12.35 -8.76
C ARG A 20 -19.98 -11.17 -9.72
N ILE A 21 -19.67 -9.98 -9.19
CA ILE A 21 -19.46 -8.75 -9.98
C ILE A 21 -18.32 -8.95 -11.00
N ALA A 22 -17.20 -9.56 -10.60
CA ALA A 22 -16.07 -9.86 -11.48
C ALA A 22 -16.32 -11.03 -12.44
N ALA A 23 -17.32 -11.89 -12.20
CA ALA A 23 -17.64 -13.01 -13.09
C ALA A 23 -18.52 -12.60 -14.29
N GLY A 24 -18.97 -11.35 -14.38
CA GLY A 24 -19.89 -10.88 -15.42
C GLY A 24 -21.29 -11.52 -15.37
N VAL A 25 -21.55 -12.37 -14.37
CA VAL A 25 -22.90 -12.89 -14.06
C VAL A 25 -23.71 -11.70 -13.57
N PRO A 26 -24.78 -11.28 -14.28
CA PRO A 26 -25.57 -10.15 -13.84
C PRO A 26 -26.08 -10.41 -12.41
N GLY A 27 -25.76 -9.49 -11.50
CA GLY A 27 -26.54 -9.34 -10.29
C GLY A 27 -28.01 -9.14 -10.65
N LEU A 28 -28.92 -9.47 -9.74
CA LEU A 28 -30.36 -9.31 -9.96
C LEU A 28 -30.73 -7.87 -10.38
N LEU A 29 -29.92 -6.89 -9.95
CA LEU A 29 -30.02 -5.49 -10.32
C LEU A 29 -29.38 -5.17 -11.68
N ASP A 30 -28.29 -5.84 -12.07
CA ASP A 30 -27.54 -5.52 -13.30
C ASP A 30 -28.35 -5.86 -14.56
N GLY A 31 -29.15 -6.94 -14.52
CA GLY A 31 -30.11 -7.25 -15.59
C GLY A 31 -31.23 -6.21 -15.69
N GLY A 32 -31.75 -5.74 -14.54
CA GLY A 32 -32.73 -4.66 -14.50
C GLY A 32 -32.14 -3.30 -14.93
N PHE A 33 -30.86 -3.06 -14.64
CA PHE A 33 -30.13 -1.87 -15.04
C PHE A 33 -29.82 -1.88 -16.55
N ALA A 34 -29.48 -3.03 -17.12
CA ALA A 34 -29.32 -3.18 -18.57
C ALA A 34 -30.63 -2.93 -19.33
N LEU A 35 -31.76 -3.41 -18.80
CA LEU A 35 -33.09 -3.07 -19.33
C LEU A 35 -33.38 -1.57 -19.19
N TYR A 36 -33.13 -0.96 -18.03
CA TYR A 36 -33.24 0.48 -17.81
C TYR A 36 -32.40 1.33 -18.78
N VAL A 37 -31.18 0.90 -19.10
CA VAL A 37 -30.29 1.60 -20.04
C VAL A 37 -30.79 1.46 -21.50
N ALA A 38 -31.46 0.36 -21.83
CA ALA A 38 -32.08 0.15 -23.15
C ALA A 38 -33.43 0.86 -23.30
N ASP A 39 -34.17 1.04 -22.21
CA ASP A 39 -35.52 1.62 -22.16
C ASP A 39 -35.68 2.55 -20.94
N PRO A 40 -35.00 3.71 -20.90
CA PRO A 40 -35.05 4.61 -19.75
C PRO A 40 -36.34 5.46 -19.76
N PHE A 41 -36.94 5.65 -18.59
CA PHE A 41 -38.02 6.62 -18.41
C PHE A 41 -37.57 8.04 -18.76
N ASP A 42 -38.30 8.69 -19.66
CA ASP A 42 -38.24 10.13 -19.93
C ASP A 42 -39.67 10.67 -19.97
N ARG A 43 -39.97 11.68 -19.14
CA ARG A 43 -41.35 12.17 -18.94
C ARG A 43 -42.03 12.68 -20.22
N GLU A 44 -41.27 13.10 -21.22
CA GLU A 44 -41.80 13.65 -22.48
C GLU A 44 -41.57 12.72 -23.67
N ARG A 45 -40.47 11.95 -23.65
CA ARG A 45 -39.98 11.17 -24.80
C ARG A 45 -40.21 9.67 -24.66
N ASN A 46 -40.30 9.17 -23.42
CA ASN A 46 -40.53 7.76 -23.11
C ASN A 46 -41.23 7.59 -21.75
N PRO A 47 -42.50 8.02 -21.61
CA PRO A 47 -43.19 8.03 -20.32
C PRO A 47 -43.55 6.64 -19.77
N GLU A 48 -43.51 5.61 -20.62
CA GLU A 48 -43.71 4.20 -20.23
C GLU A 48 -42.38 3.47 -19.92
N GLY A 49 -41.24 4.15 -20.10
CA GLY A 49 -39.91 3.59 -19.88
C GLY A 49 -39.62 3.29 -18.40
N ILE A 50 -38.52 2.57 -18.16
CA ILE A 50 -38.18 2.02 -16.85
C ILE A 50 -37.65 3.12 -15.92
N VAL A 51 -38.23 3.22 -14.71
CA VAL A 51 -37.81 4.15 -13.66
C VAL A 51 -36.80 3.48 -12.72
N ASN A 52 -35.53 3.90 -12.76
CA ASN A 52 -34.48 3.36 -11.90
C ASN A 52 -34.45 4.05 -10.52
N LEU A 53 -34.97 3.36 -9.50
CA LEU A 53 -34.83 3.70 -8.08
C LEU A 53 -33.91 2.71 -7.31
N GLY A 54 -33.23 1.82 -8.04
CA GLY A 54 -32.38 0.77 -7.45
C GLY A 54 -30.90 1.15 -7.28
N THR A 55 -30.49 2.30 -7.83
CA THR A 55 -29.09 2.75 -7.84
C THR A 55 -28.89 3.83 -6.79
N SER A 56 -27.92 3.66 -5.88
CA SER A 56 -27.70 4.56 -4.75
C SER A 56 -26.83 5.76 -5.17
N GLU A 57 -27.42 6.67 -5.92
CA GLU A 57 -26.80 7.89 -6.44
C GLU A 57 -27.52 9.14 -5.91
N ASN A 58 -26.76 10.16 -5.48
CA ASN A 58 -27.33 11.43 -5.06
C ASN A 58 -27.66 12.33 -6.27
N ARG A 59 -28.66 11.94 -7.06
CA ARG A 59 -29.16 12.71 -8.21
C ARG A 59 -29.81 14.05 -7.82
N LEU A 60 -30.08 14.26 -6.52
CA LEU A 60 -30.64 15.50 -5.95
C LEU A 60 -29.61 16.64 -5.81
N CYS A 61 -28.35 16.41 -6.18
CA CYS A 61 -27.29 17.44 -6.18
C CYS A 61 -26.48 17.43 -7.48
N PHE A 62 -27.01 16.84 -8.56
CA PHE A 62 -26.35 16.84 -9.87
C PHE A 62 -26.26 18.26 -10.44
N ASP A 63 -27.29 19.07 -10.24
CA ASP A 63 -27.32 20.52 -10.48
C ASP A 63 -26.19 21.27 -9.76
N LEU A 64 -25.99 21.02 -8.46
CA LEU A 64 -24.95 21.67 -7.65
C LEU A 64 -23.54 21.25 -8.06
N ILE A 65 -23.36 19.99 -8.49
CA ILE A 65 -22.07 19.48 -8.95
C ILE A 65 -21.78 19.93 -10.39
N GLU A 66 -22.77 19.93 -11.27
CA GLU A 66 -22.67 20.46 -12.64
C GLU A 66 -22.38 21.96 -12.61
N GLU A 67 -23.11 22.76 -11.81
CA GLU A 67 -22.79 24.18 -11.59
C GLU A 67 -21.35 24.31 -11.05
N ARG A 68 -20.96 23.54 -10.01
CA ARG A 68 -19.63 23.69 -9.43
C ARG A 68 -18.52 23.44 -10.45
N LEU A 69 -18.66 22.38 -11.26
CA LEU A 69 -17.66 21.91 -12.24
C LEU A 69 -17.64 22.73 -13.54
N THR A 70 -18.74 23.39 -13.91
CA THR A 70 -18.83 24.22 -15.12
C THR A 70 -18.52 25.70 -14.90
N ARG A 71 -18.15 26.09 -13.66
CA ARG A 71 -17.70 27.46 -13.37
C ARG A 71 -16.28 27.69 -13.89
N PRO A 72 -15.97 28.88 -14.47
CA PRO A 72 -14.66 29.16 -15.05
C PRO A 72 -13.45 29.02 -14.11
N ASP A 73 -13.66 29.03 -12.79
CA ASP A 73 -12.58 28.79 -11.82
C ASP A 73 -12.15 27.31 -11.72
N MET A 74 -12.90 26.38 -12.35
CA MET A 74 -12.52 24.97 -12.51
C MET A 74 -11.79 24.67 -13.83
N ASP A 75 -11.96 25.51 -14.85
CA ASP A 75 -11.23 25.40 -16.13
C ASP A 75 -9.77 25.89 -16.01
N CYS A 76 -9.43 26.59 -14.93
CA CYS A 76 -8.08 27.10 -14.64
C CYS A 76 -7.12 25.99 -14.17
N LEU A 77 -6.55 25.26 -15.13
CA LEU A 77 -5.36 24.45 -14.88
C LEU A 77 -4.12 25.35 -14.69
N GLU A 78 -3.87 25.74 -13.43
CA GLU A 78 -2.68 26.51 -13.03
C GLU A 78 -1.37 25.78 -13.39
N PRO A 79 -0.27 26.48 -13.73
CA PRO A 79 1.03 25.88 -14.05
C PRO A 79 1.60 24.95 -12.97
N ASP A 80 1.20 25.16 -11.71
CA ASP A 80 1.61 24.33 -10.57
C ASP A 80 0.96 22.93 -10.59
N LEU A 81 -0.16 22.75 -11.31
CA LEU A 81 -0.82 21.45 -11.49
C LEU A 81 -0.17 20.58 -12.58
N PHE A 82 0.73 21.14 -13.38
CA PHE A 82 1.51 20.41 -14.39
C PHE A 82 2.89 19.96 -13.89
N GLN A 83 3.21 20.22 -12.62
CA GLN A 83 4.47 19.86 -11.98
C GLN A 83 4.21 18.89 -10.82
N TYR A 84 5.24 18.18 -10.36
CA TYR A 84 5.17 17.61 -9.01
C TYR A 84 4.96 18.76 -8.03
N PRO A 85 4.06 18.65 -7.04
CA PRO A 85 3.66 19.77 -6.22
C PRO A 85 4.87 20.34 -5.48
N ASP A 86 5.28 21.55 -5.87
CA ASP A 86 6.20 22.32 -5.06
C ASP A 86 5.57 22.44 -3.67
N THR A 87 6.35 22.12 -2.65
CA THR A 87 6.00 22.23 -1.24
C THR A 87 5.52 23.64 -0.83
N GLN A 88 5.68 24.66 -1.67
CA GLN A 88 4.92 25.91 -1.58
C GLN A 88 3.38 25.74 -1.52
N GLY A 89 2.81 24.70 -2.16
CA GLY A 89 1.38 24.38 -2.07
C GLY A 89 0.90 24.10 -0.64
N VAL A 90 1.79 23.61 0.22
CA VAL A 90 1.53 23.40 1.66
C VAL A 90 1.20 24.73 2.35
N ARG A 91 1.90 25.83 1.98
CA ARG A 91 1.59 27.18 2.50
C ARG A 91 0.23 27.67 2.04
N ARG A 92 -0.15 27.45 0.77
CA ARG A 92 -1.43 27.92 0.21
C ARG A 92 -2.65 27.26 0.85
N HIS A 93 -2.49 26.04 1.36
CA HIS A 93 -3.57 25.24 1.94
C HIS A 93 -3.42 24.98 3.45
N GLU A 94 -2.48 25.67 4.11
CA GLU A 94 -2.25 25.58 5.57
C GLU A 94 -1.97 24.15 6.10
N LEU A 95 -1.45 23.26 5.24
CA LEU A 95 -1.33 21.84 5.52
C LEU A 95 -0.12 21.50 6.41
N HIS A 96 -0.20 20.37 7.09
CA HIS A 96 0.94 19.72 7.76
C HIS A 96 1.61 18.69 6.85
N VAL A 97 2.94 18.61 6.91
CA VAL A 97 3.75 17.62 6.21
C VAL A 97 4.42 16.73 7.25
N ILE A 98 4.32 15.41 7.07
CA ILE A 98 5.00 14.41 7.90
C ILE A 98 5.94 13.62 6.98
N MET A 99 7.24 13.82 7.16
CA MET A 99 8.30 13.12 6.44
C MET A 99 8.69 11.87 7.21
N ASP A 100 8.21 10.71 6.78
CA ASP A 100 8.63 9.41 7.33
C ASP A 100 9.94 8.96 6.67
N GLU A 101 11.06 9.29 7.31
CA GLU A 101 12.42 9.01 6.84
C GLU A 101 12.99 7.71 7.42
N ILE A 102 12.12 6.77 7.84
CA ILE A 102 12.45 5.47 8.48
C ILE A 102 13.47 4.57 7.75
N TYR A 103 13.85 4.88 6.51
CA TYR A 103 14.89 4.19 5.71
C TYR A 103 16.11 5.07 5.38
N MET A 104 16.30 6.22 6.02
CA MET A 104 17.34 7.20 5.65
C MET A 104 18.77 6.65 5.67
N LEU A 105 19.08 5.67 6.53
CA LEU A 105 20.41 5.03 6.59
C LEU A 105 20.50 3.76 5.72
N SER A 106 19.39 3.35 5.11
CA SER A 106 19.26 2.21 4.19
C SER A 106 19.45 2.60 2.71
N VAL A 107 20.30 3.60 2.43
CA VAL A 107 20.65 4.06 1.07
C VAL A 107 22.11 3.68 0.76
N TYR A 108 22.31 2.91 -0.31
CA TYR A 108 23.54 2.14 -0.59
C TYR A 108 24.05 2.24 -2.04
N ASP A 109 23.26 2.84 -2.93
CA ASP A 109 23.79 3.38 -4.18
C ASP A 109 24.71 4.57 -3.91
N ASP A 110 25.34 5.09 -4.97
CA ASP A 110 26.27 6.22 -4.87
C ASP A 110 25.53 7.57 -4.66
N THR A 111 24.20 7.50 -4.52
CA THR A 111 23.27 8.57 -4.15
C THR A 111 23.32 8.85 -2.65
N THR A 112 23.52 10.11 -2.25
CA THR A 112 23.34 10.54 -0.85
C THR A 112 21.86 10.76 -0.53
N PHE A 113 21.41 10.37 0.67
CA PHE A 113 20.08 10.69 1.16
C PHE A 113 20.05 12.13 1.70
N THR A 114 19.12 12.95 1.20
CA THR A 114 18.87 14.30 1.71
C THR A 114 17.66 14.26 2.65
N SER A 115 17.89 14.51 3.94
CA SER A 115 16.82 14.63 4.94
C SER A 115 16.12 15.99 4.81
N VAL A 116 14.82 16.05 5.11
CA VAL A 116 14.11 17.32 5.29
C VAL A 116 14.78 18.21 6.35
N LEU A 117 15.43 17.62 7.35
CA LEU A 117 16.15 18.35 8.40
C LEU A 117 17.52 18.90 7.95
N SER A 118 17.96 18.57 6.73
CA SER A 118 19.20 19.08 6.12
C SER A 118 18.97 20.16 5.05
N LEU A 119 17.73 20.59 4.84
CA LEU A 119 17.40 21.67 3.90
C LEU A 119 17.60 23.05 4.55
N ASP A 120 18.33 23.95 3.86
CA ASP A 120 18.66 25.30 4.36
C ASP A 120 17.42 26.14 4.72
N SER A 121 16.31 25.90 4.03
CA SER A 121 15.01 26.50 4.30
C SER A 121 13.88 25.51 4.06
N LEU A 122 12.91 25.51 4.98
CA LEU A 122 11.66 24.77 4.84
C LEU A 122 10.51 25.72 4.52
N PRO A 123 9.49 25.31 3.74
CA PRO A 123 8.32 26.12 3.46
C PRO A 123 7.61 26.55 4.75
N ASP A 124 7.31 25.62 5.66
CA ASP A 124 6.76 25.95 6.98
C ASP A 124 7.42 25.03 8.04
N PRO A 125 8.42 25.53 8.79
CA PRO A 125 9.07 24.75 9.86
C PRO A 125 8.15 24.37 11.02
N GLU A 126 7.04 25.08 11.22
CA GLU A 126 6.03 24.79 12.25
C GLU A 126 4.96 23.81 11.75
N ARG A 127 4.90 23.54 10.44
CA ARG A 127 4.02 22.51 9.86
C ARG A 127 4.76 21.31 9.27
N THR A 128 6.09 21.36 9.20
CA THR A 128 6.95 20.26 8.75
C THR A 128 7.43 19.42 9.93
N HIS A 129 7.09 18.13 9.91
CA HIS A 129 7.42 17.16 10.96
C HIS A 129 8.24 16.01 10.37
N PHE A 130 9.22 15.51 11.12
CA PHE A 130 10.10 14.39 10.73
C PHE A 130 9.80 13.17 11.61
N MET A 131 9.76 11.98 11.02
CA MET A 131 9.62 10.71 11.71
C MET A 131 10.71 9.72 11.29
N TRP A 132 11.24 8.97 12.26
CA TRP A 132 12.27 7.94 12.06
C TRP A 132 12.23 6.89 13.18
N GLY A 133 13.09 5.86 13.14
CA GLY A 133 13.24 4.92 14.25
C GLY A 133 14.12 3.71 13.95
N PHE A 134 14.49 2.97 15.00
CA PHE A 134 15.44 1.86 14.93
C PHE A 134 14.91 0.60 14.22
N SER A 135 13.64 0.63 13.78
CA SER A 135 12.92 -0.56 13.32
C SER A 135 13.36 -1.10 11.95
N LYS A 136 14.09 -0.31 11.15
CA LYS A 136 14.53 -0.67 9.79
C LYS A 136 16.04 -0.56 9.65
N ASP A 137 16.57 0.66 9.70
CA ASP A 137 18.00 0.97 9.54
C ASP A 137 18.93 0.18 10.49
N PHE A 138 18.44 -0.18 11.68
CA PHE A 138 19.15 -1.00 12.67
C PHE A 138 18.56 -2.40 12.87
N GLY A 139 17.47 -2.76 12.15
CA GLY A 139 16.76 -4.03 12.31
C GLY A 139 16.03 -4.24 13.65
N MET A 140 16.09 -3.29 14.59
CA MET A 140 15.63 -3.41 15.98
C MET A 140 14.10 -3.24 16.13
N SER A 141 13.31 -3.82 15.22
CA SER A 141 11.86 -3.67 15.17
C SER A 141 11.13 -4.05 16.47
N GLY A 142 11.63 -5.05 17.20
CA GLY A 142 11.10 -5.48 18.49
C GLY A 142 11.37 -4.52 19.66
N ILE A 143 12.31 -3.59 19.55
CA ILE A 143 12.70 -2.65 20.63
C ILE A 143 11.67 -1.50 20.79
N ARG A 144 10.78 -1.32 19.80
CA ARG A 144 9.65 -0.38 19.82
C ARG A 144 9.98 1.11 20.01
N VAL A 145 11.11 1.55 19.47
CA VAL A 145 11.50 2.98 19.48
C VAL A 145 11.36 3.61 18.10
N GLY A 146 10.55 4.67 18.05
CA GLY A 146 10.48 5.67 16.99
C GLY A 146 10.74 7.06 17.56
N VAL A 147 11.00 8.02 16.68
CA VAL A 147 11.32 9.41 16.97
C VAL A 147 10.38 10.29 16.14
N LEU A 148 9.76 11.27 16.78
CA LEU A 148 9.10 12.40 16.12
C LEU A 148 9.93 13.65 16.42
N TYR A 149 10.36 14.36 15.39
CA TYR A 149 10.91 15.71 15.51
C TYR A 149 9.93 16.69 14.88
N THR A 150 9.59 17.74 15.62
CA THR A 150 8.74 18.84 15.16
C THR A 150 9.11 20.09 15.95
N ARG A 151 9.05 21.26 15.30
CA ARG A 151 9.24 22.54 15.98
C ARG A 151 7.93 23.04 16.63
N ASN A 152 6.80 22.54 16.14
CA ASN A 152 5.46 22.92 16.58
C ASN A 152 5.19 22.58 18.05
N HIS A 153 5.14 23.61 18.87
CA HIS A 153 5.07 23.47 20.32
C HIS A 153 3.76 22.85 20.83
N GLU A 154 2.65 23.02 20.10
CA GLU A 154 1.36 22.40 20.44
C GLU A 154 1.28 20.94 19.99
N VAL A 155 1.90 20.57 18.85
CA VAL A 155 2.06 19.15 18.46
C VAL A 155 2.95 18.41 19.47
N GLN A 156 4.09 18.99 19.88
CA GLN A 156 4.94 18.41 20.93
C GLN A 156 4.15 18.16 22.22
N LYS A 157 3.40 19.17 22.68
CA LYS A 157 2.56 19.13 23.89
C LYS A 157 1.47 18.06 23.80
N ALA A 158 0.76 17.96 22.68
CA ALA A 158 -0.26 16.95 22.44
C ALA A 158 0.33 15.52 22.43
N VAL A 159 1.45 15.32 21.71
CA VAL A 159 2.15 14.03 21.68
C VAL A 159 2.70 13.65 23.05
N ASN A 160 3.19 14.61 23.85
CA ASN A 160 3.63 14.37 25.22
C ASN A 160 2.49 13.94 26.16
N GLN A 161 1.25 14.39 25.94
CA GLN A 161 0.09 13.84 26.68
C GLN A 161 -0.19 12.38 26.31
N LEU A 162 -0.03 12.01 25.03
CA LEU A 162 -0.20 10.63 24.55
C LEU A 162 1.00 9.72 24.89
N ALA A 163 2.16 10.30 25.17
CA ALA A 163 3.39 9.56 25.47
C ALA A 163 3.30 8.74 26.76
N VAL A 164 2.41 9.08 27.71
CA VAL A 164 2.22 8.29 28.95
C VAL A 164 1.82 6.82 28.66
N PHE A 165 1.17 6.56 27.52
CA PHE A 165 0.77 5.21 27.09
C PHE A 165 1.76 4.55 26.12
N HIS A 166 2.70 5.32 25.56
CA HIS A 166 3.51 4.91 24.39
C HIS A 166 5.03 5.21 24.53
N SER A 167 5.48 5.67 25.69
CA SER A 167 6.87 6.05 25.93
C SER A 167 7.85 4.89 25.75
N CYS A 168 9.03 5.19 25.21
CA CYS A 168 10.16 4.28 25.23
C CYS A 168 10.51 3.92 26.70
N PRO A 169 10.57 2.64 27.10
CA PRO A 169 10.93 2.25 28.46
C PRO A 169 12.32 2.75 28.85
N GLY A 170 12.49 3.22 30.09
CA GLY A 170 13.77 3.76 30.59
C GLY A 170 14.99 2.86 30.37
N PRO A 171 14.92 1.52 30.61
CA PRO A 171 16.02 0.61 30.30
C PRO A 171 16.37 0.56 28.80
N VAL A 172 15.38 0.69 27.92
CA VAL A 172 15.60 0.76 26.46
C VAL A 172 16.26 2.07 26.08
N GLN A 173 15.83 3.20 26.66
CA GLN A 173 16.48 4.50 26.47
C GLN A 173 17.96 4.44 26.88
N HIS A 174 18.27 3.79 28.00
CA HIS A 174 19.65 3.61 28.47
C HIS A 174 20.50 2.81 27.47
N VAL A 175 20.03 1.63 27.03
CA VAL A 175 20.76 0.79 26.07
C VAL A 175 20.99 1.51 24.75
N LEU A 176 19.95 2.15 24.19
CA LEU A 176 20.07 2.92 22.96
C LEU A 176 20.97 4.15 23.13
N THR A 177 21.03 4.76 24.32
CA THR A 177 21.96 5.86 24.61
C THR A 177 23.42 5.42 24.56
N GLN A 178 23.76 4.21 25.03
CA GLN A 178 25.13 3.72 24.90
C GLN A 178 25.43 3.32 23.45
N PHE A 179 24.49 2.65 22.77
CA PHE A 179 24.61 2.27 21.37
C PHE A 179 24.84 3.47 20.43
N LEU A 180 24.09 4.57 20.62
CA LEU A 180 24.26 5.80 19.83
C LEU A 180 25.55 6.58 20.12
N LYS A 181 26.18 6.35 21.28
CA LYS A 181 27.44 7.00 21.69
C LYS A 181 28.67 6.32 21.08
N ASP A 182 28.59 5.06 20.70
CA ASP A 182 29.68 4.34 20.03
C ASP A 182 29.77 4.77 18.55
N ARG A 183 30.19 6.02 18.33
CA ARG A 183 30.36 6.62 17.01
C ARG A 183 31.43 5.89 16.20
N ASP A 184 32.52 5.48 16.85
CA ASP A 184 33.60 4.77 16.17
C ASP A 184 33.12 3.43 15.57
N TRP A 185 32.34 2.64 16.31
CA TRP A 185 31.73 1.43 15.77
C TRP A 185 30.63 1.74 14.75
N LEU A 186 29.75 2.72 15.01
CA LEU A 186 28.66 3.06 14.09
C LEU A 186 29.18 3.52 12.72
N ASP A 187 30.09 4.49 12.71
CA ASP A 187 30.53 5.19 11.51
C ASP A 187 31.60 4.39 10.74
N ASN A 188 32.47 3.63 11.41
CA ASN A 188 33.52 2.83 10.74
C ASN A 188 33.14 1.35 10.51
N VAL A 189 32.23 0.76 11.30
CA VAL A 189 31.88 -0.67 11.20
C VAL A 189 30.44 -0.88 10.74
N PHE A 190 29.45 -0.30 11.44
CA PHE A 190 28.05 -0.61 11.19
C PHE A 190 27.54 -0.05 9.87
N PHE A 191 27.59 1.27 9.64
CA PHE A 191 27.02 1.86 8.43
C PHE A 191 27.70 1.39 7.13
N PRO A 192 29.05 1.27 7.05
CA PRO A 192 29.71 0.72 5.86
C PRO A 192 29.31 -0.74 5.60
N THR A 193 29.23 -1.57 6.65
CA THR A 193 28.84 -2.98 6.53
C THR A 193 27.37 -3.12 6.14
N ASN A 194 26.48 -2.29 6.70
CA ASN A 194 25.04 -2.31 6.40
C ASN A 194 24.80 -1.94 4.92
N LYS A 195 25.35 -0.80 4.46
CA LYS A 195 25.22 -0.37 3.07
C LYS A 195 25.75 -1.42 2.09
N ARG A 196 26.95 -1.97 2.35
CA ARG A 196 27.54 -3.02 1.50
C ARG A 196 26.65 -4.25 1.42
N ARG A 197 26.21 -4.80 2.57
CA ARG A 197 25.34 -6.00 2.61
C ARG A 197 24.00 -5.77 1.93
N LEU A 198 23.41 -4.58 2.07
CA LEU A 198 22.16 -4.24 1.39
C LEU A 198 22.34 -4.17 -0.14
N LYS A 199 23.43 -3.54 -0.63
CA LYS A 199 23.74 -3.51 -2.08
C LYS A 199 24.00 -4.92 -2.64
N GLU A 200 24.78 -5.74 -1.93
CA GLU A 200 25.06 -7.14 -2.29
C GLU A 200 23.77 -7.97 -2.39
N ALA A 201 22.87 -7.86 -1.42
CA ALA A 201 21.62 -8.61 -1.39
C ALA A 201 20.56 -8.06 -2.38
N GLN A 202 20.51 -6.74 -2.61
CA GLN A 202 19.65 -6.14 -3.64
C GLN A 202 20.08 -6.62 -5.02
N ASN A 203 21.37 -6.49 -5.38
CA ASN A 203 21.90 -6.93 -6.66
C ASN A 203 21.61 -8.41 -6.90
N LEU A 204 21.92 -9.28 -5.93
CA LEU A 204 21.65 -10.71 -6.04
C LEU A 204 20.17 -11.02 -6.33
N LEU A 205 19.23 -10.32 -5.67
CA LEU A 205 17.80 -10.52 -5.95
C LEU A 205 17.43 -9.96 -7.33
N VAL A 206 17.91 -8.78 -7.72
CA VAL A 206 17.61 -8.16 -9.02
C VAL A 206 18.14 -9.00 -10.18
N ASP A 207 19.40 -9.42 -10.13
CA ASP A 207 20.03 -10.25 -11.15
C ASP A 207 19.30 -11.59 -11.31
N ARG A 208 18.94 -12.24 -10.20
CA ARG A 208 18.21 -13.51 -10.23
C ARG A 208 16.75 -13.39 -10.63
N LEU A 209 16.10 -12.26 -10.38
CA LEU A 209 14.78 -11.97 -10.94
C LEU A 209 14.89 -11.71 -12.46
N ALA A 210 15.94 -11.02 -12.92
CA ALA A 210 16.22 -10.79 -14.33
C ALA A 210 16.55 -12.09 -15.10
N ASP A 211 17.28 -13.05 -14.49
CA ASP A 211 17.52 -14.40 -15.04
C ASP A 211 16.22 -15.13 -15.46
N ILE A 212 15.12 -14.87 -14.73
CA ILE A 212 13.77 -15.43 -15.00
C ILE A 212 12.82 -14.40 -15.66
N GLY A 213 13.38 -13.26 -16.04
CA GLY A 213 12.71 -12.16 -16.73
C GLY A 213 11.62 -11.48 -15.93
N ILE A 214 11.73 -11.41 -14.61
CA ILE A 214 11.00 -10.47 -13.74
C ILE A 214 11.85 -9.19 -13.68
N PRO A 215 11.54 -8.12 -14.42
CA PRO A 215 12.26 -6.87 -14.25
C PRO A 215 11.88 -6.20 -12.92
N VAL A 216 12.75 -5.31 -12.46
CA VAL A 216 12.61 -4.57 -11.20
C VAL A 216 12.70 -3.08 -11.48
N LEU A 217 11.83 -2.28 -10.85
CA LEU A 217 11.97 -0.82 -10.82
C LEU A 217 13.21 -0.45 -10.02
N LYS A 218 14.17 0.24 -10.65
CA LYS A 218 15.44 0.65 -10.01
C LYS A 218 15.16 1.47 -8.73
N SER A 219 15.73 1.06 -7.62
CA SER A 219 15.79 1.84 -6.38
C SER A 219 17.24 1.95 -5.88
N SER A 220 17.56 3.08 -5.24
CA SER A 220 18.89 3.36 -4.66
C SER A 220 18.96 3.10 -3.15
N GLY A 221 17.88 2.60 -2.55
CA GLY A 221 17.73 2.42 -1.11
C GLY A 221 16.46 1.68 -0.72
N GLY A 222 16.28 1.50 0.59
CA GLY A 222 15.20 0.69 1.19
C GLY A 222 15.54 -0.80 1.25
N LEU A 223 14.70 -1.58 1.93
CA LEU A 223 14.96 -3.00 2.25
C LEU A 223 14.29 -3.99 1.28
N TYR A 224 13.77 -3.51 0.16
CA TYR A 224 12.97 -4.26 -0.78
C TYR A 224 13.09 -3.73 -2.22
N VAL A 225 12.77 -4.61 -3.17
CA VAL A 225 12.57 -4.27 -4.59
C VAL A 225 11.08 -4.21 -4.94
N TRP A 226 10.76 -3.46 -5.99
CA TRP A 226 9.42 -3.41 -6.59
C TRP A 226 9.50 -4.09 -7.96
N ALA A 227 8.98 -5.32 -8.04
CA ALA A 227 9.22 -6.27 -9.12
C ALA A 227 7.98 -6.46 -10.00
N ASP A 228 8.19 -6.58 -11.30
CA ASP A 228 7.15 -6.64 -12.32
C ASP A 228 6.81 -8.09 -12.70
N PHE A 229 5.64 -8.54 -12.26
CA PHE A 229 5.06 -9.83 -12.63
C PHE A 229 3.93 -9.68 -13.66
N ARG A 230 3.73 -8.51 -14.31
CA ARG A 230 2.61 -8.26 -15.24
C ARG A 230 2.51 -9.29 -16.35
N LYS A 231 3.65 -9.81 -16.84
CA LYS A 231 3.72 -10.88 -17.87
C LYS A 231 3.22 -12.26 -17.42
N PHE A 232 2.98 -12.48 -16.12
CA PHE A 232 2.49 -13.74 -15.55
C PHE A 232 1.02 -13.66 -15.10
N LEU A 233 0.38 -12.50 -15.27
CA LEU A 233 -1.05 -12.35 -15.02
C LEU A 233 -1.84 -12.91 -16.21
N LYS A 234 -2.86 -13.74 -15.95
CA LYS A 234 -3.74 -14.31 -17.00
C LYS A 234 -4.46 -13.24 -17.84
N SER A 235 -4.75 -12.11 -17.20
CA SER A 235 -5.54 -10.99 -17.72
C SER A 235 -5.07 -9.73 -17.02
N GLN A 236 -5.24 -8.57 -17.66
CA GLN A 236 -5.08 -7.29 -16.97
C GLN A 236 -6.42 -6.87 -16.32
N THR A 237 -6.93 -7.64 -15.34
CA THR A 237 -8.19 -7.37 -14.62
C THR A 237 -8.10 -7.60 -13.11
N PHE A 238 -8.81 -6.78 -12.31
CA PHE A 238 -8.61 -6.52 -10.88
C PHE A 238 -8.44 -7.72 -9.90
N GLU A 239 -8.44 -8.99 -10.28
CA GLU A 239 -8.46 -10.17 -9.40
C GLU A 239 -7.28 -11.16 -9.62
N ALA A 240 -6.63 -11.16 -10.80
CA ALA A 240 -5.60 -12.15 -11.15
C ALA A 240 -4.23 -12.02 -10.45
N GLU A 241 -3.92 -10.88 -9.83
CA GLU A 241 -2.71 -10.66 -9.01
C GLU A 241 -2.82 -11.50 -7.75
N LEU A 242 -4.01 -11.60 -7.16
CA LEU A 242 -4.22 -12.42 -5.97
C LEU A 242 -4.47 -13.90 -6.30
N GLU A 243 -4.83 -14.26 -7.53
CA GLU A 243 -4.63 -15.64 -8.01
C GLU A 243 -3.14 -16.00 -8.10
N LEU A 244 -2.30 -15.12 -8.68
CA LEU A 244 -0.86 -15.33 -8.77
C LEU A 244 -0.21 -15.35 -7.38
N TRP A 245 -0.62 -14.46 -6.47
CA TRP A 245 -0.22 -14.46 -5.07
C TRP A 245 -0.62 -15.75 -4.36
N GLN A 246 -1.80 -16.30 -4.64
CA GLN A 246 -2.18 -17.61 -4.07
C GLN A 246 -1.29 -18.74 -4.63
N LYS A 247 -0.99 -18.78 -5.95
CA LYS A 247 0.01 -19.72 -6.50
C LYS A 247 1.36 -19.60 -5.77
N LEU A 248 1.81 -18.37 -5.50
CA LEU A 248 3.05 -18.08 -4.78
C LEU A 248 3.00 -18.57 -3.31
N LEU A 249 1.91 -18.31 -2.58
CA LEU A 249 1.68 -18.82 -1.22
C LEU A 249 1.62 -20.34 -1.17
N ASP A 250 1.05 -20.99 -2.18
CA ASP A 250 1.00 -22.45 -2.28
C ASP A 250 2.42 -23.02 -2.44
N ARG A 251 3.26 -22.37 -3.27
CA ARG A 251 4.72 -22.56 -3.37
C ARG A 251 5.52 -22.04 -2.17
N LYS A 252 4.86 -21.59 -1.09
CA LYS A 252 5.45 -21.10 0.17
C LYS A 252 6.31 -19.84 0.02
N LEU A 253 5.90 -18.94 -0.87
CA LEU A 253 6.46 -17.60 -1.05
C LEU A 253 5.47 -16.53 -0.58
N LEU A 254 5.75 -15.91 0.57
CA LEU A 254 5.02 -14.75 1.07
C LEU A 254 5.72 -13.47 0.59
N ILE A 255 5.32 -12.98 -0.58
CA ILE A 255 5.70 -11.66 -1.10
C ILE A 255 4.49 -10.70 -1.02
N SER A 256 4.70 -9.38 -1.04
CA SER A 256 3.58 -8.43 -0.86
C SER A 256 3.01 -7.97 -2.22
N PRO A 257 1.71 -8.16 -2.51
CA PRO A 257 1.08 -7.81 -3.79
C PRO A 257 0.80 -6.30 -3.93
N GLY A 258 0.72 -5.79 -5.16
CA GLY A 258 0.54 -4.38 -5.49
C GLY A 258 -0.70 -3.74 -4.87
N LYS A 259 -1.83 -4.48 -4.82
CA LYS A 259 -3.07 -4.06 -4.14
C LYS A 259 -2.84 -3.65 -2.67
N ALA A 260 -1.89 -4.27 -1.98
CA ALA A 260 -1.62 -3.99 -0.57
C ALA A 260 -0.97 -2.62 -0.32
N PHE A 261 -0.52 -1.94 -1.36
CA PHE A 261 0.07 -0.59 -1.33
C PHE A 261 -0.74 0.41 -2.16
N TYR A 262 -1.99 0.06 -2.51
CA TYR A 262 -2.87 0.85 -3.37
C TYR A 262 -2.25 1.21 -4.74
N CYS A 263 -1.41 0.32 -5.30
CA CYS A 263 -0.89 0.54 -6.64
C CYS A 263 -2.05 0.55 -7.65
N TYR A 264 -2.12 1.61 -8.47
CA TYR A 264 -3.14 1.75 -9.52
C TYR A 264 -2.89 0.79 -10.68
N GLU A 265 -1.60 0.50 -10.95
CA GLU A 265 -1.19 -0.52 -11.90
C GLU A 265 -0.97 -1.85 -11.16
N PRO A 266 -1.41 -2.96 -11.76
CA PRO A 266 -1.29 -4.30 -11.17
C PRO A 266 0.00 -5.06 -11.40
N GLY A 267 0.08 -6.24 -10.79
CA GLY A 267 1.11 -7.25 -11.11
C GLY A 267 2.47 -6.88 -10.56
N TRP A 268 2.54 -5.78 -9.82
CA TRP A 268 3.71 -5.37 -9.10
C TRP A 268 3.76 -6.08 -7.75
N PHE A 269 4.94 -6.57 -7.37
CA PHE A 269 5.14 -7.22 -6.08
C PHE A 269 6.35 -6.63 -5.36
N ARG A 270 6.21 -6.42 -4.04
CA ARG A 270 7.32 -6.05 -3.17
C ARG A 270 7.98 -7.30 -2.60
N LEU A 271 9.26 -7.50 -2.90
CA LEU A 271 10.10 -8.55 -2.35
C LEU A 271 11.15 -7.93 -1.42
N VAL A 272 11.24 -8.41 -0.19
CA VAL A 272 12.24 -7.99 0.81
C VAL A 272 13.52 -8.82 0.58
N PHE A 273 14.66 -8.16 0.45
CA PHE A 273 15.96 -8.81 0.27
C PHE A 273 16.83 -8.77 1.54
N SER A 274 16.48 -7.97 2.55
CA SER A 274 17.26 -7.75 3.77
C SER A 274 17.12 -8.90 4.80
N ASP A 275 17.35 -10.13 4.36
CA ASP A 275 17.31 -11.37 5.14
C ASP A 275 18.50 -12.27 4.71
N SER A 276 18.45 -13.59 4.86
CA SER A 276 19.54 -14.47 4.41
C SER A 276 19.57 -14.66 2.88
N VAL A 277 20.79 -14.77 2.34
CA VAL A 277 21.07 -15.10 0.93
C VAL A 277 20.41 -16.43 0.52
N ASP A 278 20.36 -17.41 1.42
CA ASP A 278 19.72 -18.71 1.16
C ASP A 278 18.22 -18.58 0.88
N LYS A 279 17.53 -17.62 1.53
CA LYS A 279 16.13 -17.31 1.26
C LYS A 279 15.94 -16.66 -0.10
N ILE A 280 16.91 -15.86 -0.58
CA ILE A 280 16.89 -15.31 -1.94
C ILE A 280 17.00 -16.47 -2.95
N TYR A 281 17.99 -17.36 -2.81
CA TYR A 281 18.11 -18.52 -3.71
C TYR A 281 16.86 -19.42 -3.68
N LEU A 282 16.34 -19.77 -2.51
CA LEU A 282 15.12 -20.58 -2.36
C LEU A 282 13.87 -19.87 -2.90
N CYS A 283 13.81 -18.54 -2.85
CA CYS A 283 12.74 -17.76 -3.49
C CYS A 283 12.78 -17.93 -5.01
N ILE A 284 13.95 -17.76 -5.61
CA ILE A 284 14.17 -17.86 -7.05
C ILE A 284 13.94 -19.29 -7.56
N GLU A 285 14.41 -20.31 -6.84
CA GLU A 285 14.17 -21.73 -7.13
C GLU A 285 12.65 -22.04 -7.20
N ARG A 286 11.89 -21.56 -6.22
CA ARG A 286 10.43 -21.75 -6.15
C ARG A 286 9.68 -20.95 -7.21
N LEU A 287 10.19 -19.77 -7.58
CA LEU A 287 9.68 -19.00 -8.72
C LEU A 287 9.91 -19.79 -10.02
N GLN A 288 11.13 -20.25 -10.29
CA GLN A 288 11.46 -21.09 -11.46
C GLN A 288 10.54 -22.33 -11.53
N GLN A 289 10.42 -23.08 -10.42
CA GLN A 289 9.51 -24.23 -10.34
C GLN A 289 8.06 -23.86 -10.64
N MET A 290 7.57 -22.71 -10.17
CA MET A 290 6.22 -22.24 -10.52
C MET A 290 6.09 -21.94 -12.02
N LEU A 291 7.04 -21.19 -12.58
CA LEU A 291 7.00 -20.72 -13.97
C LEU A 291 7.22 -21.82 -15.01
N HIS A 292 7.91 -22.90 -14.65
CA HIS A 292 8.09 -24.08 -15.52
C HIS A 292 6.98 -25.14 -15.39
N THR A 293 5.98 -24.97 -14.51
CA THR A 293 4.97 -26.03 -14.22
C THR A 293 3.57 -25.78 -14.78
N ASP A 294 3.33 -24.73 -15.58
CA ASP A 294 2.01 -24.48 -16.18
C ASP A 294 1.61 -25.51 -17.29
N ASP A 295 2.50 -26.44 -17.68
CA ASP A 295 2.17 -27.66 -18.46
C ASP A 295 1.53 -28.79 -17.62
N ALA A 296 1.53 -28.69 -16.28
CA ALA A 296 1.09 -29.76 -15.38
C ALA A 296 -0.30 -29.48 -14.73
N LYS A 297 -1.18 -30.48 -14.80
CA LYS A 297 -2.61 -30.37 -14.41
C LYS A 297 -2.82 -29.95 -12.94
N PRO A 298 -3.86 -29.15 -12.63
CA PRO A 298 -4.11 -28.65 -11.29
C PRO A 298 -4.57 -29.75 -10.31
N VAL A 299 -3.93 -29.81 -9.15
CA VAL A 299 -4.35 -30.65 -8.02
C VAL A 299 -5.35 -29.86 -7.17
N VAL A 300 -6.63 -30.24 -7.24
CA VAL A 300 -7.70 -29.64 -6.42
C VAL A 300 -7.50 -30.04 -4.95
N ASN A 301 -7.52 -29.08 -4.03
CA ASN A 301 -7.39 -29.37 -2.60
C ASN A 301 -8.25 -28.42 -1.73
N ASN A 302 -8.89 -28.95 -0.69
CA ASN A 302 -10.09 -28.36 -0.05
C ASN A 302 -9.86 -27.19 0.94
N ALA A 303 -8.77 -26.43 0.81
CA ALA A 303 -8.37 -25.39 1.77
C ALA A 303 -9.41 -24.27 1.99
N LEU A 304 -10.25 -23.99 0.98
CA LEU A 304 -11.31 -22.97 1.02
C LEU A 304 -12.37 -23.18 2.11
N GLN A 305 -12.60 -24.44 2.54
CA GLN A 305 -13.56 -24.73 3.62
C GLN A 305 -12.94 -24.45 5.01
N THR A 306 -11.66 -24.76 5.20
CA THR A 306 -10.95 -24.59 6.48
C THR A 306 -10.77 -23.11 6.84
N LEU A 307 -10.45 -22.25 5.86
CA LEU A 307 -10.27 -20.82 6.05
C LEU A 307 -11.55 -20.09 6.49
N HIS A 308 -12.70 -20.42 5.90
CA HIS A 308 -13.99 -19.87 6.31
C HIS A 308 -14.38 -20.26 7.76
N ALA A 309 -14.00 -21.46 8.20
CA ALA A 309 -14.21 -21.89 9.58
C ALA A 309 -13.33 -21.10 10.57
N ALA A 310 -12.06 -20.84 10.21
CA ALA A 310 -11.13 -20.06 11.03
C ALA A 310 -11.59 -18.59 11.18
N GLN A 311 -11.93 -17.91 10.08
CA GLN A 311 -12.37 -16.51 10.11
C GLN A 311 -13.66 -16.32 10.94
N LYS A 312 -14.65 -17.21 10.80
CA LYS A 312 -15.88 -17.17 11.62
C LYS A 312 -15.62 -17.36 13.12
N ARG A 313 -14.54 -18.06 13.50
CA ARG A 313 -14.18 -18.29 14.90
C ARG A 313 -13.47 -17.10 15.54
N ILE A 314 -12.66 -16.37 14.77
CA ILE A 314 -11.96 -15.14 15.22
C ILE A 314 -12.95 -13.97 15.36
N LEU A 315 -13.86 -13.80 14.41
CA LEU A 315 -14.88 -12.73 14.45
C LEU A 315 -15.87 -12.85 15.61
N ARG A 316 -16.13 -14.07 16.12
CA ARG A 316 -16.98 -14.27 17.31
C ARG A 316 -16.30 -13.96 18.65
N ALA A 317 -14.98 -13.76 18.67
CA ALA A 317 -14.24 -13.50 19.91
C ALA A 317 -14.12 -12.01 20.28
N HIS A 318 -14.69 -11.10 19.49
CA HIS A 318 -14.44 -9.66 19.57
C HIS A 318 -15.70 -8.77 19.65
N LEU A 319 -16.83 -9.29 20.17
CA LEU A 319 -17.94 -8.44 20.64
C LEU A 319 -17.90 -8.33 22.18
N PRO A 320 -18.03 -7.12 22.75
CA PRO A 320 -18.16 -6.95 24.20
C PRO A 320 -19.54 -7.41 24.69
N ILE A 321 -19.56 -8.02 25.87
CA ILE A 321 -20.81 -8.45 26.54
C ILE A 321 -21.35 -7.28 27.36
N HIS A 322 -22.42 -6.63 26.91
CA HIS A 322 -23.23 -5.73 27.74
C HIS A 322 -24.69 -5.68 27.25
N HIS A 323 -25.56 -6.49 27.87
CA HIS A 323 -26.82 -6.07 28.51
C HIS A 323 -27.67 -7.30 28.87
N GLU A 324 -27.66 -7.69 30.14
CA GLU A 324 -28.83 -8.33 30.77
C GLU A 324 -29.31 -7.40 31.89
N MET A 325 -30.63 -7.21 31.98
CA MET A 325 -31.25 -6.41 33.03
C MET A 325 -31.51 -7.29 34.25
N MET A 326 -31.19 -6.82 35.45
CA MET A 326 -31.65 -7.50 36.67
C MET A 326 -33.18 -7.42 36.78
N PRO A 327 -33.89 -8.54 37.01
CA PRO A 327 -35.28 -8.50 37.44
C PRO A 327 -35.38 -8.02 38.91
N PRO A 328 -36.50 -7.39 39.31
CA PRO A 328 -36.60 -6.75 40.62
C PRO A 328 -36.92 -7.73 41.76
N ARG A 329 -36.21 -7.59 42.88
CA ARG A 329 -36.70 -7.77 44.27
C ARG A 329 -35.72 -7.20 45.28
#